data_AF-A0A7V9HVC2-F1
#
_entry.id   AF-A0A7V9HVC2-F1
#
_cell.length_a   1.000
_cell.length_b   1.000
_cell.length_c   1.000
_cell.angle_alpha   90.00
_cell.angle_beta   90.00
_cell.angle_gamma   90.00
#
_symmetry.space_group_name_H-M   'P 1'
#
loop_
_entity.id
_entity.type
_entity.pdbx_description
1 polymer ?
#
loop_
_entity_poly.entity_id
_entity_poly.type
_entity_poly.pdbx_seq_one_letter_code
_entity_poly.pdbx_strand_id
1 'polypeptide(L)'
;GVPALYTKSGVDYIGKDTNYSKQKRDEYTNKDYHKVSDEIKPDWDLAGTVEDAQMLTWIGYRIAQGDKFPEWKPGTEFKAKRDETMRVVNL
;
A
#
# COMPACT_ATOMS: atom_id res chain seq x y z
N GLY A 1 3.73 18.12 -0.90
CA GLY A 1 3.97 17.16 -1.98
C GLY A 1 2.63 16.61 -2.42
N VAL A 2 2.68 15.74 -3.41
CA VAL A 2 1.54 14.96 -3.88
C VAL A 2 1.02 14.07 -2.73
N PRO A 3 -0.29 14.00 -2.47
CA PRO A 3 -0.88 13.03 -1.55
C PRO A 3 -0.56 11.63 -2.02
N ALA A 4 0.07 10.83 -1.17
CA ALA A 4 0.43 9.45 -1.48
C ALA A 4 0.36 8.59 -0.22
N LEU A 5 -0.07 7.35 -0.41
CA LEU A 5 0.06 6.28 0.58
C LEU A 5 1.10 5.29 0.04
N TYR A 6 2.06 4.93 0.89
CA TYR A 6 3.05 3.92 0.57
C TYR A 6 3.09 2.84 1.64
N THR A 7 2.57 1.66 1.31
CA THR A 7 2.50 0.49 2.19
C THR A 7 3.74 -0.37 1.97
N LYS A 8 4.85 0.02 2.61
CA LYS A 8 6.06 -0.81 2.60
C LYS A 8 5.78 -2.10 3.37
N SER A 9 6.24 -3.24 2.86
CA SER A 9 6.25 -4.49 3.63
C SER A 9 7.01 -4.29 4.95
N GLY A 10 6.34 -4.61 6.06
CA GLY A 10 6.94 -4.65 7.39
C GLY A 10 7.94 -5.80 7.53
N VAL A 11 8.70 -5.79 8.62
CA VAL A 11 9.62 -6.89 8.99
C VAL A 11 9.24 -7.57 10.29
N ASP A 12 8.26 -7.07 11.01
CA ASP A 12 7.80 -7.63 12.27
C ASP A 12 6.62 -8.56 12.01
N TYR A 13 6.77 -9.82 12.40
CA TYR A 13 5.72 -10.84 12.28
C TYR A 13 5.11 -11.09 13.66
N ILE A 14 3.80 -10.94 13.76
CA ILE A 14 3.08 -11.13 15.03
C ILE A 14 3.30 -12.56 15.55
N GLY A 15 3.75 -12.68 16.80
CA GLY A 15 4.01 -13.97 17.43
C GLY A 15 5.23 -14.73 16.90
N LYS A 16 6.09 -14.09 16.09
CA LYS A 16 7.35 -14.68 15.61
C LYS A 16 8.55 -13.92 16.19
N ASP A 17 9.69 -14.58 16.23
CA ASP A 17 10.94 -13.95 16.62
C ASP A 17 11.49 -13.02 15.52
N THR A 18 12.47 -12.19 15.87
CA THR A 18 13.04 -11.15 15.00
C THR A 18 13.80 -11.71 13.78
N ASN A 19 14.23 -12.97 13.80
CA ASN A 19 14.95 -13.59 12.67
C ASN A 19 13.99 -14.17 11.63
N TYR A 20 12.75 -14.46 12.02
CA TYR A 20 11.74 -15.10 11.17
C TYR A 20 11.55 -14.38 9.83
N SER A 21 11.43 -13.05 9.87
CA SER A 21 11.24 -12.23 8.67
C SER A 21 12.39 -12.36 7.67
N LYS A 22 13.64 -12.30 8.16
CA LYS A 22 14.81 -12.47 7.29
C LYS A 22 14.81 -13.86 6.67
N GLN A 23 14.57 -14.89 7.46
CA GLN A 23 14.51 -16.27 6.97
C GLN A 23 13.48 -16.45 5.86
N LYS A 24 12.24 -15.99 6.07
CA LYS A 24 11.17 -16.16 5.08
C LYS A 24 11.37 -15.33 3.82
N ARG A 25 11.88 -14.11 3.96
CA ARG A 25 12.19 -13.26 2.81
C ARG A 25 13.34 -13.82 1.99
N ASP A 26 14.40 -14.31 2.64
CA ASP A 26 15.52 -14.95 1.95
C ASP A 26 15.08 -16.26 1.28
N GLU A 27 14.26 -17.06 1.95
CA GLU A 27 13.69 -18.28 1.39
C GLU A 27 12.91 -17.98 0.10
N TYR A 28 11.94 -17.07 0.15
CA TYR A 28 11.15 -16.66 -1.02
C TYR A 28 12.02 -16.09 -2.13
N THR A 29 12.92 -15.15 -1.81
CA THR A 29 13.78 -14.48 -2.80
C THR A 29 14.69 -15.48 -3.52
N ASN A 30 15.29 -16.42 -2.78
CA ASN A 30 16.22 -17.38 -3.35
C ASN A 30 15.52 -18.51 -4.10
N LYS A 31 14.34 -18.95 -3.64
CA LYS A 31 13.66 -20.14 -4.16
C LYS A 31 12.58 -19.82 -5.18
N ASP A 32 11.78 -18.78 -4.99
CA ASP A 32 10.50 -18.61 -5.68
C ASP A 32 10.35 -17.30 -6.46
N TYR A 33 10.95 -16.19 -6.01
CA TYR A 33 10.79 -14.89 -6.66
C TYR A 33 11.14 -14.91 -8.15
N HIS A 34 10.21 -14.40 -8.99
CA HIS A 34 10.35 -14.36 -10.46
C HIS A 34 10.59 -15.72 -11.12
N LYS A 35 10.05 -16.79 -10.53
CA LYS A 35 10.12 -18.15 -11.09
C LYS A 35 8.73 -18.73 -11.24
N VAL A 36 8.63 -19.85 -11.96
CA VAL A 36 7.38 -20.59 -12.12
C VAL A 36 6.82 -21.13 -10.80
N SER A 37 7.64 -21.23 -9.75
CA SER A 37 7.20 -21.64 -8.42
C SER A 37 6.63 -20.50 -7.59
N ASP A 38 6.56 -19.26 -8.11
CA ASP A 38 5.97 -18.08 -7.47
C ASP A 38 4.44 -18.21 -7.39
N GLU A 39 3.99 -19.07 -6.49
CA GLU A 39 2.59 -19.40 -6.25
C GLU A 39 2.29 -19.27 -4.76
N ILE A 40 1.02 -18.99 -4.42
CA ILE A 40 0.54 -19.03 -3.04
C ILE A 40 0.79 -20.43 -2.47
N LYS A 41 1.51 -20.51 -1.35
CA LYS A 41 1.82 -21.79 -0.70
C LYS A 41 0.84 -22.09 0.43
N PRO A 42 0.50 -23.37 0.68
CA PRO A 42 -0.42 -23.75 1.75
C PRO A 42 0.03 -23.35 3.17
N ASP A 43 1.33 -23.14 3.38
CA ASP A 43 1.90 -22.75 4.68
C ASP A 43 1.96 -21.23 4.89
N TRP A 44 1.48 -20.43 3.93
CA TRP A 44 1.44 -18.98 4.07
C TRP A 44 0.31 -18.53 5.00
N ASP A 45 0.66 -17.76 6.01
CA ASP A 45 -0.29 -17.00 6.81
C ASP A 45 -0.62 -15.69 6.09
N LEU A 46 -1.85 -15.57 5.61
CA LEU A 46 -2.34 -14.41 4.85
C LEU A 46 -3.10 -13.41 5.71
N ALA A 47 -3.09 -13.53 7.04
CA ALA A 47 -3.82 -12.60 7.91
C ALA A 47 -3.40 -11.13 7.67
N GLY A 48 -2.10 -10.85 7.52
CA GLY A 48 -1.61 -9.51 7.18
C GLY A 48 -2.09 -9.02 5.81
N THR A 49 -2.20 -9.91 4.82
CA THR A 49 -2.76 -9.56 3.50
C THR A 49 -4.24 -9.17 3.60
N VAL A 50 -5.01 -9.82 4.48
CA VAL A 50 -6.40 -9.43 4.75
C VAL A 50 -6.47 -8.03 5.36
N GLU A 51 -5.60 -7.71 6.32
CA GLU A 51 -5.54 -6.37 6.93
C GLU A 51 -5.17 -5.29 5.91
N ASP A 52 -4.17 -5.55 5.06
CA ASP A 52 -3.77 -4.65 3.97
C ASP A 52 -4.92 -4.43 2.98
N ALA A 53 -5.59 -5.51 2.56
CA ALA A 53 -6.72 -5.43 1.62
C ALA A 53 -7.89 -4.63 2.21
N GLN A 54 -8.21 -4.85 3.48
CA GLN A 54 -9.22 -4.07 4.20
C GLN A 54 -8.83 -2.60 4.24
N MET A 55 -7.62 -2.28 4.68
CA MET A 55 -7.14 -0.89 4.78
C MET A 55 -7.21 -0.17 3.43
N LEU A 56 -6.67 -0.78 2.36
CA LEU A 56 -6.68 -0.21 1.02
C LEU A 56 -8.12 -0.01 0.49
N THR A 57 -9.01 -0.97 0.76
CA THR A 57 -10.43 -0.86 0.42
C THR A 57 -11.08 0.31 1.15
N TRP A 58 -10.86 0.44 2.47
CA TRP A 58 -11.43 1.54 3.26
C TRP A 58 -10.93 2.90 2.80
N ILE A 59 -9.65 3.03 2.47
CA ILE A 59 -9.07 4.29 1.97
C ILE A 59 -9.68 4.65 0.62
N GLY A 60 -9.71 3.70 -0.33
CA GLY A 60 -10.33 3.91 -1.64
C GLY A 60 -11.81 4.29 -1.53
N TYR A 61 -12.56 3.56 -0.70
CA TYR A 61 -13.97 3.84 -0.44
C TYR A 61 -14.19 5.24 0.14
N ARG A 62 -13.42 5.64 1.16
CA ARG A 62 -13.54 6.98 1.76
C ARG A 62 -13.22 8.10 0.78
N ILE A 63 -12.21 7.91 -0.09
CA ILE A 63 -11.89 8.89 -1.12
C ILE A 63 -13.01 8.97 -2.17
N ALA A 64 -13.56 7.82 -2.58
CA ALA A 64 -14.61 7.77 -3.58
C ALA A 64 -15.96 8.32 -3.10
N GLN A 65 -16.27 8.18 -1.80
CA GLN A 65 -17.53 8.62 -1.20
C GLN A 65 -17.45 9.97 -0.49
N GLY A 66 -16.25 10.53 -0.32
CA GLY A 66 -16.06 11.78 0.40
C GLY A 66 -16.26 13.01 -0.50
N ASP A 67 -16.74 14.10 0.08
CA ASP A 67 -16.93 15.39 -0.62
C ASP A 67 -15.61 16.12 -0.91
N LYS A 68 -14.50 15.63 -0.36
CA LYS A 68 -13.17 16.25 -0.48
C LYS A 68 -12.15 15.25 -0.98
N PHE A 69 -11.48 15.63 -2.07
CA PHE A 69 -10.33 14.91 -2.57
C PHE A 69 -9.06 15.24 -1.75
N PRO A 70 -8.11 14.31 -1.57
CA PRO A 70 -6.83 14.61 -0.91
C PRO A 70 -6.08 15.81 -1.51
N GLU A 71 -5.54 16.67 -0.65
CA GLU A 71 -4.93 17.95 -1.04
C GLU A 71 -3.40 17.93 -1.02
N TRP A 72 -2.80 18.58 -2.02
CA TRP A 72 -1.35 18.77 -2.10
C TRP A 72 -0.89 19.76 -1.03
N LYS A 73 0.25 19.49 -0.39
CA LYS A 73 0.81 20.43 0.60
C LYS A 73 1.06 21.81 -0.02
N PRO A 74 0.90 22.91 0.74
CA PRO A 74 1.26 24.25 0.30
C PRO A 74 2.71 24.34 -0.21
N GLY A 75 2.95 25.21 -1.20
CA GLY A 75 4.28 25.49 -1.73
C GLY A 75 4.87 24.45 -2.67
N THR A 76 4.17 23.35 -2.96
CA THR A 76 4.70 22.36 -3.92
C THR A 76 4.39 22.72 -5.36
N GLU A 77 5.35 22.43 -6.23
CA GLU A 77 5.41 22.74 -7.65
C GLU A 77 4.15 22.32 -8.43
N PHE A 78 3.46 21.26 -7.98
CA PHE A 78 2.26 20.75 -8.64
C PHE A 78 0.94 21.31 -8.08
N LYS A 79 0.95 21.99 -6.93
CA LYS A 79 -0.30 22.39 -6.25
C LYS A 79 -1.12 23.35 -7.11
N ALA A 80 -0.49 24.39 -7.66
CA ALA A 80 -1.19 25.41 -8.44
C ALA A 80 -1.94 24.79 -9.64
N LYS A 81 -1.29 23.87 -10.37
CA LYS A 81 -1.93 23.18 -11.49
C LYS A 81 -3.07 22.26 -11.03
N ARG A 82 -2.90 21.55 -9.91
CA ARG A 82 -3.97 20.71 -9.35
C ARG A 82 -5.17 21.53 -8.94
N ASP A 83 -4.97 22.66 -8.26
CA ASP A 83 -6.06 23.55 -7.84
C ASP A 83 -6.84 24.06 -9.06
N GLU A 84 -6.15 24.42 -10.15
CA GLU A 84 -6.78 24.80 -11.42
C GLU A 84 -7.66 23.67 -11.97
N THR A 85 -7.16 22.42 -12.02
CA THR A 85 -7.95 21.28 -12.50
C THR A 85 -9.18 20.99 -11.66
N MET A 86 -9.11 21.16 -10.33
CA MET A 86 -10.22 20.85 -9.43
C MET A 86 -11.35 21.88 -9.51
N ARG A 87 -11.05 23.14 -9.86
CA ARG A 87 -12.10 24.16 -10.06
C ARG A 87 -12.99 23.88 -11.26
N VAL A 88 -12.48 23.20 -12.28
CA VAL A 88 -13.20 22.92 -13.55
C VAL A 88 -14.15 21.73 -13.42
N VAL A 89 -13.98 20.87 -12.40
CA VAL A 89 -14.72 19.61 -12.24
C VAL A 89 -16.00 19.77 -11.40
N ASN A 90 -16.20 20.92 -10.76
CA ASN A 90 -17.46 21.25 -10.08
C ASN A 90 -18.46 21.82 -11.11
N LEU A 91 -19.19 20.94 -11.81
CA LEU A 91 -20.45 21.27 -12.50
C LEU A 91 -21.64 21.05 -11.58
#